data_AF-A0A327K2J2-F1
#
_entry.id   AF-A0A327K2J2-F1
#
_cell.length_a   1.000
_cell.length_b   1.000
_cell.length_c   1.000
_cell.angle_alpha   90.00
_cell.angle_beta   90.00
_cell.angle_gamma   90.00
#
_symmetry.space_group_name_H-M   'P 1'
#
loop_
_entity.id
_entity.type
_entity.pdbx_description
1 polymer ?
#
loop_
_entity_poly.entity_id
_entity_poly.type
_entity_poly.pdbx_seq_one_letter_code
_entity_poly.pdbx_strand_id
1 'polypeptide(L)' 'ISRKIELYQRHPDNLYCLTIAQDEVRVRLWARETDWQMTELTSLDDKLRLPAFGFDVKLSEIYRGTSLAA' A
#
# COMPACT_ATOMS: atom_id res chain seq x y z
N ILE A 1 -11.37 -0.18 -9.60
CA ILE A 1 -10.09 -0.78 -9.14
C ILE A 1 -10.25 -2.23 -8.65
N SER A 2 -11.38 -2.59 -8.03
CA SER A 2 -11.61 -3.89 -7.37
C SER A 2 -11.31 -5.14 -8.21
N ARG A 3 -11.66 -5.14 -9.51
CA ARG A 3 -11.36 -6.29 -10.40
C ARG A 3 -9.86 -6.53 -10.60
N LYS A 4 -9.04 -5.48 -10.64
CA LYS A 4 -7.58 -5.63 -10.76
C LYS A 4 -6.99 -6.22 -9.49
N ILE A 5 -7.46 -5.77 -8.33
CA ILE A 5 -7.03 -6.29 -7.01
C ILE A 5 -7.30 -7.79 -6.95
N GLU A 6 -8.53 -8.22 -7.27
CA GLU A 6 -8.90 -9.64 -7.29
C GLU A 6 -8.00 -10.48 -8.22
N LEU A 7 -7.73 -9.98 -9.43
CA LEU A 7 -6.87 -10.68 -10.38
C LEU A 7 -5.42 -10.78 -9.89
N TYR A 8 -4.90 -9.72 -9.26
CA TYR A 8 -3.55 -9.73 -8.71
C TYR A 8 -3.42 -10.66 -7.51
N GLN A 9 -4.42 -10.74 -6.64
CA GLN A 9 -4.42 -11.65 -5.49
C GLN A 9 -4.41 -13.14 -5.89
N ARG A 10 -4.93 -13.46 -7.08
CA ARG A 10 -4.96 -14.83 -7.62
C ARG A 10 -3.62 -15.27 -8.22
N HIS A 11 -2.73 -14.34 -8.59
CA HIS A 11 -1.47 -14.70 -9.22
C HIS A 11 -0.47 -15.24 -8.19
N PRO A 12 0.13 -16.42 -8.39
CA PRO A 12 0.96 -17.08 -7.38
C PRO A 12 2.28 -16.35 -7.06
N ASP A 13 2.70 -15.40 -7.88
CA ASP A 13 3.92 -14.62 -7.61
C ASP A 13 3.65 -13.25 -6.98
N ASN A 14 2.37 -12.85 -6.87
CA ASN A 14 2.04 -11.60 -6.19
C ASN A 14 2.03 -11.82 -4.68
N LEU A 15 2.84 -11.03 -3.98
CA LEU A 15 2.96 -11.05 -2.52
C LEU A 15 2.17 -9.91 -1.87
N TYR A 16 2.04 -8.78 -2.57
CA TYR A 16 1.35 -7.59 -2.10
C TYR A 16 0.52 -6.97 -3.22
N CYS A 17 -0.61 -6.37 -2.86
CA CYS A 17 -1.35 -5.45 -3.71
C CYS A 17 -1.50 -4.14 -2.94
N LEU A 18 -1.30 -3.01 -3.61
CA LEU A 18 -1.39 -1.71 -2.97
C LEU A 18 -2.09 -0.68 -3.87
N THR A 19 -2.86 0.19 -3.25
CA THR A 19 -3.47 1.35 -3.89
C THR A 19 -3.09 2.59 -3.10
N ILE A 20 -2.65 3.63 -3.80
CA ILE A 20 -2.25 4.92 -3.24
C ILE A 20 -3.23 5.96 -3.79
N ALA A 21 -3.99 6.62 -2.91
CA ALA A 21 -4.85 7.72 -3.32
C ALA A 21 -4.00 8.94 -3.70
N GLN A 22 -4.46 9.75 -4.65
CA GLN A 22 -3.72 10.93 -5.14
C GLN A 22 -4.27 12.26 -4.59
N ASP A 23 -5.43 12.23 -3.94
CA ASP A 23 -6.21 13.36 -3.46
C ASP A 23 -6.34 13.41 -1.92
N GLU A 24 -5.92 12.35 -1.24
CA GLU A 24 -5.87 12.25 0.23
C GLU A 24 -4.69 11.35 0.66
N VAL A 25 -4.22 11.50 1.91
CA VAL A 25 -3.25 10.59 2.51
C VAL A 25 -3.96 9.27 2.82
N ARG A 26 -3.90 8.33 1.88
CA ARG A 26 -4.49 7.01 2.03
C ARG A 26 -3.76 5.99 1.18
N VAL A 27 -3.16 5.01 1.85
CA VAL A 27 -2.58 3.82 1.22
C VAL A 27 -3.34 2.61 1.74
N ARG A 28 -3.81 1.76 0.83
CA ARG A 28 -4.36 0.43 1.19
C ARG A 28 -3.39 -0.63 0.74
N LEU A 29 -3.15 -1.59 1.63
CA LEU A 29 -2.26 -2.72 1.42
C LEU A 29 -3.05 -4.01 1.65
N TRP A 30 -2.89 -4.95 0.73
CA TRP A 30 -3.29 -6.35 0.91
C TRP A 30 -2.02 -7.19 0.79
N ALA A 31 -1.79 -8.10 1.74
CA ALA A 31 -0.61 -8.95 1.76
C ALA A 31 -1.00 -10.42 1.75
N ARG A 32 -0.26 -11.26 1.03
CA ARG A 32 -0.53 -12.69 0.95
C ARG A 32 -0.30 -13.42 2.29
N GLU A 33 0.69 -12.97 3.06
CA GLU A 33 1.02 -13.52 4.38
C GLU A 33 -0.10 -13.34 5.42
N THR A 34 -0.99 -12.37 5.18
CA THR A 34 -2.18 -12.11 6.01
C THR A 34 -3.48 -12.57 5.33
N ASP A 35 -3.39 -13.53 4.40
CA ASP A 35 -4.52 -14.02 3.60
C ASP A 35 -5.30 -12.88 2.91
N TRP A 36 -4.54 -11.92 2.37
CA TRP A 36 -5.07 -10.74 1.69
C TRP A 36 -6.00 -9.87 2.56
N GLN A 37 -5.78 -9.81 3.87
CA GLN A 37 -6.43 -8.82 4.72
C GLN A 37 -5.98 -7.40 4.36
N MET A 38 -6.95 -6.48 4.31
CA MET A 38 -6.72 -5.08 3.98
C MET A 38 -6.22 -4.31 5.21
N THR A 39 -5.09 -3.64 5.07
CA THR A 39 -4.60 -2.64 6.01
C THR A 39 -4.71 -1.27 5.35
N GLU A 40 -5.32 -0.32 6.05
CA GLU A 40 -5.40 1.07 5.60
C GLU A 40 -4.45 1.92 6.44
N LEU A 41 -3.65 2.75 5.77
CA LEU A 41 -2.74 3.70 6.37
C LEU A 41 -3.16 5.11 5.95
N THR A 42 -3.36 6.00 6.90
CA THR A 42 -4.01 7.30 6.67
C THR A 42 -3.26 8.49 7.25
N SER A 43 -2.16 8.24 7.97
CA SER A 43 -1.27 9.27 8.51
C SER A 43 0.05 9.33 7.74
N LEU A 44 0.61 10.53 7.59
CA LEU A 44 1.96 10.71 7.01
C LEU A 44 3.06 10.02 7.84
N ASP A 45 2.79 9.77 9.13
CA ASP A 45 3.69 9.05 10.04
C ASP A 45 3.54 7.53 9.99
N ASP A 46 2.44 7.03 9.39
CA ASP A 46 2.27 5.59 9.21
C ASP A 46 3.38 5.03 8.30
N LYS A 47 3.72 3.76 8.50
CA LYS A 47 4.79 3.09 7.76
C LYS A 47 4.22 2.02 6.83
N LEU A 48 4.49 2.16 5.54
CA LEU A 48 4.30 1.08 4.57
C LEU A 48 5.46 0.10 4.69
N ARG A 49 5.15 -1.13 5.10
CA ARG A 49 6.13 -2.21 5.26
C ARG A 49 5.83 -3.33 4.27
N LEU A 50 6.83 -3.71 3.48
CA LEU A 50 6.79 -4.86 2.58
C LEU A 50 8.01 -5.75 2.88
N PRO A 51 7.96 -6.57 3.95
CA PRO A 51 9.10 -7.33 4.44
C PRO A 51 9.77 -8.22 3.39
N ALA A 52 9.00 -8.83 2.47
CA ALA A 52 9.57 -9.69 1.43
C ALA A 52 10.52 -8.95 0.46
N PHE A 53 10.48 -7.62 0.44
CA PHE A 53 11.35 -6.76 -0.36
C PHE A 53 12.33 -5.93 0.48
N GLY A 54 12.35 -6.12 1.81
CA GLY A 54 13.15 -5.27 2.71
C GLY A 54 12.74 -3.78 2.67
N PHE A 55 11.48 -3.49 2.33
CA PHE A 55 10.98 -2.13 2.15
C PHE A 55 10.24 -1.64 3.40
N ASP A 56 10.68 -0.52 3.95
CA ASP A 56 10.03 0.20 5.07
C ASP A 56 10.15 1.69 4.82
N VAL A 57 9.02 2.37 4.68
CA VAL A 57 9.01 3.82 4.45
C VAL A 57 7.79 4.47 5.08
N LYS A 58 7.96 5.71 5.56
CA LYS A 58 6.83 6.56 5.98
C LYS A 58 6.00 7.02 4.78
N LEU A 59 4.71 7.26 4.98
CA LEU A 59 3.87 7.83 3.92
C LEU A 59 4.28 9.25 3.54
N SER A 60 4.91 10.01 4.44
CA SER A 60 5.54 11.29 4.10
C SER A 60 6.53 11.19 2.92
N GLU A 61 7.28 10.08 2.80
CA GLU A 61 8.18 9.86 1.67
C GLU A 61 7.47 9.37 0.41
N ILE A 62 6.39 8.59 0.56
CA ILE A 62 5.55 8.16 -0.58
C ILE A 62 4.89 9.36 -1.24
N TYR A 63 4.36 10.28 -0.44
CA TYR A 63 3.69 11.50 -0.91
C TYR A 63 4.65 12.65 -1.18
N ARG A 64 5.96 12.46 -1.05
CA ARG A 64 6.96 13.52 -1.23
C ARG A 64 6.85 14.15 -2.62
N GLY A 65 6.77 15.48 -2.66
CA GLY A 65 6.60 16.24 -3.89
C GLY A 65 5.13 16.39 -4.35
N THR A 66 4.17 15.95 -3.54
CA THR A 66 2.74 16.23 -3.74
C THR A 66 2.26 17.30 -2.74
N SER A 67 1.10 17.90 -2.99
CA SER A 67 0.45 18.81 -2.03
C SER A 67 -0.01 18.13 -0.75
N LEU A 68 0.03 16.79 -0.68
CA LEU A 68 -0.42 16.01 0.47
C LEU A 68 0.66 15.82 1.54
N ALA A 69 1.92 16.13 1.23
CA ALA A 69 3.05 16.05 2.15
C ALA A 69 3.48 17.44 2.69
N ALA A 70 2.62 18.45 2.54
CA ALA A 70 2.86 19.83 2.95
C ALA A 70 2.51 20.09 4.42
#